data_AF-A0A6J0LML1-F1
#
_entry.id   AF-A0A6J0LML1-F1
#
_cell.length_a   1.000
_cell.length_b   1.000
_cell.length_c   1.000
_cell.angle_alpha   90.00
_cell.angle_beta   90.00
_cell.angle_gamma   90.00
#
_symmetry.space_group_name_H-M   'P 1'
#
loop_
_entity.id
_entity.type
_entity.pdbx_description
1 polymer ?
#
loop_
_entity_poly.entity_id
_entity_poly.type
_entity_poly.pdbx_seq_one_letter_code
_entity_poly.pdbx_strand_id
1 'polypeptide(L)'
;MENEFKKISSAVPKESDFFDVIISVKKQRPTCVNADDDSVAMEGCSYNVSSVMTRFYRMFFKVYDEFPDESRIDPLYGDILHQRFNYGYYLDARAELSFASWMMIEISDKYLDLLCADDCDSLGKCESLKRSALACMLVVVRRCVPCMAFLDKVREYMANLDDCVVGEHASAAATAKYNLDEGSPVPQPGEHEFAETIEHLVDPQTLVWLEELDRVPSAVS
;
A
#
# COMPACT_ATOMS: atom_id res chain seq x y z
N MET A 1 -18.87 22.54 14.24
CA MET A 1 -18.54 21.13 14.03
C MET A 1 -17.59 21.11 12.84
N GLU A 2 -16.32 20.80 13.08
CA GLU A 2 -15.29 20.88 12.02
C GLU A 2 -15.32 19.58 11.20
N ASN A 3 -15.10 19.68 9.89
CA ASN A 3 -15.04 18.51 9.01
C ASN A 3 -13.63 17.90 9.08
N GLU A 4 -13.49 16.77 9.77
CA GLU A 4 -12.21 16.06 9.95
C GLU A 4 -11.62 15.57 8.61
N PHE A 5 -12.45 15.29 7.60
CA PHE A 5 -11.98 14.84 6.29
C PHE A 5 -11.28 15.95 5.48
N LYS A 6 -11.51 17.22 5.80
CA LYS A 6 -10.76 18.35 5.20
C LYS A 6 -9.31 18.41 5.67
N LYS A 7 -8.97 17.77 6.81
CA LYS A 7 -7.61 17.71 7.35
C LYS A 7 -6.75 16.64 6.65
N ILE A 8 -7.37 15.73 5.90
CA ILE A 8 -6.68 14.69 5.12
C ILE A 8 -6.04 15.35 3.89
N SER A 9 -4.81 15.80 4.06
CA SER A 9 -4.05 16.55 3.05
C SER A 9 -3.25 15.63 2.11
N SER A 10 -2.97 14.38 2.50
CA SER A 10 -2.20 13.50 1.63
C SER A 10 -3.06 12.93 0.50
N ALA A 11 -2.53 13.01 -0.72
CA ALA A 11 -3.01 12.20 -1.81
C ALA A 11 -2.75 10.73 -1.44
N VAL A 12 -3.78 9.89 -1.52
CA VAL A 12 -3.65 8.46 -1.27
C VAL A 12 -2.71 7.88 -2.34
N PRO A 13 -1.67 7.11 -1.95
CA PRO A 13 -0.74 6.53 -2.90
C PRO A 13 -1.43 5.64 -3.94
N LYS A 14 -0.97 5.74 -5.18
CA LYS A 14 -1.37 4.87 -6.30
C LYS A 14 -0.38 3.74 -6.48
N GLU A 15 -0.75 2.72 -7.25
CA GLU A 15 0.14 1.59 -7.57
C GLU A 15 1.50 2.05 -8.13
N SER A 16 1.51 3.06 -8.99
CA SER A 16 2.72 3.67 -9.56
C SER A 16 3.73 4.13 -8.51
N ASP A 17 3.25 4.68 -7.39
CA ASP A 17 4.11 5.25 -6.36
C ASP A 17 4.90 4.14 -5.64
N PHE A 18 4.32 2.94 -5.53
CA PHE A 18 5.00 1.78 -4.97
C PHE A 18 6.06 1.21 -5.92
N PHE A 19 5.80 1.22 -7.23
CA PHE A 19 6.81 0.85 -8.23
C PHE A 19 8.00 1.82 -8.20
N ASP A 20 7.73 3.12 -8.09
CA ASP A 20 8.76 4.15 -8.02
C ASP A 20 9.66 4.00 -6.78
N VAL A 21 9.09 3.54 -5.65
CA VAL A 21 9.88 3.19 -4.46
C VAL A 21 10.87 2.06 -4.75
N ILE A 22 10.44 0.99 -5.42
CA ILE A 22 11.32 -0.15 -5.78
C ILE A 22 12.45 0.33 -6.70
N ILE A 23 12.12 1.13 -7.72
CA ILE A 23 13.09 1.71 -8.65
C ILE A 23 14.07 2.65 -7.93
N SER A 24 13.58 3.44 -6.98
CA SER A 24 14.40 4.38 -6.20
C SER A 24 15.43 3.67 -5.32
N VAL A 25 15.04 2.59 -4.63
CA VAL A 25 15.94 1.83 -3.75
C VAL A 25 17.11 1.24 -4.54
N LYS A 26 16.88 0.79 -5.78
CA LYS A 26 17.96 0.31 -6.67
C LYS A 26 19.03 1.38 -6.94
N LYS A 27 18.62 2.65 -7.13
CA LYS A 27 19.53 3.76 -7.49
C LYS A 27 20.39 4.27 -6.33
N GLN A 28 19.96 4.05 -5.09
CA GLN A 28 20.60 4.64 -3.90
C GLN A 28 21.80 3.85 -3.36
N ARG A 29 22.23 2.78 -4.04
CA ARG A 29 23.45 2.06 -3.62
C ARG A 29 24.67 2.98 -3.69
N PRO A 30 25.55 2.99 -2.67
CA PRO A 30 26.85 3.65 -2.77
C PRO A 30 27.63 2.96 -3.89
N THR A 31 27.89 3.68 -4.98
CA THR A 31 28.62 3.22 -6.17
C THR A 31 30.13 3.02 -5.94
N CYS A 32 30.56 2.95 -4.67
CA CYS A 32 31.96 2.92 -4.25
C CYS A 32 32.32 1.62 -3.54
N VAL A 33 31.92 0.48 -4.10
CA VAL A 33 32.53 -0.81 -3.77
C VAL A 33 32.77 -1.49 -5.10
N ASN A 34 34.05 -1.77 -5.41
CA ASN A 34 34.39 -2.56 -6.58
C ASN A 34 33.60 -3.86 -6.51
N ALA A 35 32.96 -4.24 -7.61
CA ALA A 35 31.95 -5.30 -7.71
C ALA A 35 32.47 -6.74 -7.44
N ASP A 36 33.63 -6.89 -6.80
CA ASP A 36 34.34 -8.15 -6.65
C ASP A 36 34.22 -8.77 -5.24
N ASP A 37 33.49 -8.14 -4.30
CA ASP A 37 33.23 -8.71 -2.97
C ASP A 37 31.76 -9.14 -2.82
N ASP A 38 31.54 -10.45 -2.99
CA ASP A 38 30.23 -11.10 -2.84
C ASP A 38 29.58 -10.80 -1.49
N SER A 39 30.37 -10.62 -0.42
CA SER A 39 29.87 -10.31 0.93
C SER A 39 29.10 -9.00 0.98
N VAL A 40 29.66 -7.95 0.34
CA VAL A 40 29.06 -6.62 0.32
C VAL A 40 27.80 -6.61 -0.56
N ALA A 41 27.81 -7.36 -1.66
CA ALA A 41 26.65 -7.48 -2.53
C ALA A 41 25.48 -8.21 -1.85
N MET A 42 25.77 -9.21 -1.01
CA MET A 42 24.78 -9.91 -0.19
C MET A 42 24.18 -9.00 0.89
N GLU A 43 25.00 -8.23 1.62
CA GLU A 43 24.50 -7.24 2.60
C GLU A 43 23.59 -6.19 1.93
N GLY A 44 23.95 -5.78 0.71
CA GLY A 44 23.15 -4.88 -0.11
C GLY A 44 21.80 -5.45 -0.55
N CYS A 45 21.58 -6.76 -0.51
CA CYS A 45 20.27 -7.36 -0.79
C CYS A 45 19.36 -7.27 0.44
N SER A 46 19.88 -7.61 1.63
CA SER A 46 19.16 -7.48 2.90
C SER A 46 18.75 -6.02 3.18
N TYR A 47 19.67 -5.08 2.94
CA TYR A 47 19.35 -3.65 3.06
C TYR A 47 18.20 -3.21 2.14
N ASN A 48 18.19 -3.69 0.89
CA ASN A 48 17.14 -3.33 -0.06
C ASN A 48 15.76 -3.83 0.38
N VAL A 49 15.67 -5.07 0.87
CA VAL A 49 14.41 -5.64 1.39
C VAL A 49 13.89 -4.80 2.56
N SER A 50 14.74 -4.52 3.54
CA SER A 50 14.37 -3.71 4.71
C SER A 50 13.99 -2.26 4.34
N SER A 51 14.69 -1.67 3.38
CA SER A 51 14.43 -0.30 2.89
C SER A 51 13.10 -0.19 2.16
N VAL A 52 12.76 -1.15 1.29
CA VAL A 52 11.46 -1.19 0.61
C VAL A 52 10.33 -1.43 1.61
N MET A 53 10.48 -2.40 2.51
CA MET A 53 9.49 -2.65 3.58
C MET A 53 9.22 -1.38 4.37
N THR A 54 10.25 -0.68 4.85
CA THR A 54 10.11 0.53 5.66
C THR A 54 9.35 1.62 4.91
N ARG A 55 9.61 1.79 3.60
CA ARG A 55 8.92 2.77 2.76
C ARG A 55 7.46 2.38 2.52
N PHE A 56 7.19 1.12 2.21
CA PHE A 56 5.82 0.62 2.02
C PHE A 56 5.01 0.72 3.30
N TYR A 57 5.56 0.27 4.43
CA TYR A 57 4.95 0.41 5.75
C TYR A 57 4.55 1.86 6.03
N ARG A 58 5.48 2.81 5.82
CA ARG A 58 5.21 4.24 6.01
C ARG A 58 4.09 4.76 5.11
N MET A 59 4.02 4.31 3.86
CA MET A 59 2.96 4.70 2.93
C MET A 59 1.59 4.20 3.42
N PHE A 60 1.47 2.92 3.76
CA PHE A 60 0.21 2.35 4.27
C PHE A 60 -0.21 2.96 5.61
N PHE A 61 0.71 3.02 6.56
CA PHE A 61 0.44 3.53 7.90
C PHE A 61 0.03 5.00 7.89
N LYS A 62 0.66 5.82 7.03
CA LYS A 62 0.28 7.22 6.86
C LYS A 62 -1.18 7.37 6.42
N VAL A 63 -1.61 6.59 5.41
CA VAL A 63 -3.01 6.61 4.98
C VAL A 63 -3.91 6.13 6.12
N TYR A 64 -3.57 5.02 6.77
CA TYR A 64 -4.36 4.49 7.88
C TYR A 64 -4.58 5.49 9.04
N ASP A 65 -3.55 6.28 9.39
CA ASP A 65 -3.57 7.23 10.51
C ASP A 65 -4.31 8.54 10.19
N GLU A 66 -4.17 9.02 8.94
CA GLU A 66 -4.85 10.23 8.48
C GLU A 66 -6.37 10.05 8.40
N PHE A 67 -6.85 8.87 8.01
CA PHE A 67 -8.27 8.57 7.96
C PHE A 67 -8.83 8.34 9.38
N PRO A 68 -9.91 9.04 9.78
CA PRO A 68 -10.41 9.00 11.14
C PRO A 68 -11.04 7.63 11.47
N ASP A 69 -10.85 7.18 12.71
CA ASP A 69 -11.56 6.02 13.24
C ASP A 69 -12.99 6.36 13.66
N GLU A 70 -13.73 5.34 14.09
CA GLU A 70 -15.12 5.50 14.57
C GLU A 70 -15.26 6.44 15.76
N SER A 71 -14.23 6.58 16.59
CA SER A 71 -14.26 7.50 17.74
C SER A 71 -13.97 8.96 17.35
N ARG A 72 -13.26 9.16 16.24
CA ARG A 72 -12.84 10.47 15.71
C ARG A 72 -13.85 11.04 14.70
N ILE A 73 -14.77 10.23 14.17
CA ILE A 73 -15.80 10.68 13.24
C ILE A 73 -17.00 11.23 14.03
N ASP A 74 -17.45 12.44 13.69
CA ASP A 74 -18.69 12.97 14.23
C ASP A 74 -19.89 12.14 13.72
N PRO A 75 -20.88 11.83 14.58
CA PRO A 75 -22.04 11.03 14.20
C PRO A 75 -22.74 11.50 12.91
N LEU A 76 -22.81 12.81 12.68
CA LEU A 76 -23.43 13.35 11.46
C LEU A 76 -22.66 12.93 10.20
N TYR A 77 -21.33 13.04 10.21
CA TYR A 77 -20.52 12.62 9.07
C TYR A 77 -20.53 11.09 8.93
N GLY A 78 -20.65 10.36 10.04
CA GLY A 78 -20.88 8.91 10.05
C GLY A 78 -22.17 8.51 9.32
N ASP A 79 -23.27 9.22 9.58
CA ASP A 79 -24.56 8.96 8.91
C ASP A 79 -24.49 9.23 7.40
N ILE A 80 -23.84 10.33 6.98
CA ILE A 80 -23.64 10.66 5.56
C ILE A 80 -22.77 9.59 4.88
N LEU A 81 -21.70 9.14 5.56
CA LEU A 81 -20.81 8.10 5.07
C LEU A 81 -21.55 6.78 4.90
N HIS A 82 -22.37 6.42 5.88
CA HIS A 82 -23.19 5.22 5.84
C HIS A 82 -24.18 5.26 4.68
N GLN A 83 -24.90 6.36 4.50
CA GLN A 83 -25.89 6.51 3.44
C GLN A 83 -25.29 6.40 2.04
N ARG A 84 -24.06 6.92 1.82
CA ARG A 84 -23.46 7.00 0.48
C ARG A 84 -22.56 5.81 0.13
N PHE A 85 -21.75 5.34 1.09
CA PHE A 85 -20.68 4.39 0.82
C PHE A 85 -20.77 3.11 1.66
N ASN A 86 -21.73 3.02 2.58
CA ASN A 86 -21.80 2.03 3.66
C ASN A 86 -20.59 2.14 4.61
N TYR A 87 -20.89 2.47 5.86
CA TYR A 87 -19.88 2.71 6.89
C TYR A 87 -19.01 1.47 7.18
N GLY A 88 -19.57 0.26 7.04
CA GLY A 88 -18.81 -0.98 7.21
C GLY A 88 -17.65 -1.11 6.23
N TYR A 89 -17.89 -0.82 4.95
CA TYR A 89 -16.84 -0.90 3.92
C TYR A 89 -15.72 0.11 4.13
N TYR A 90 -16.03 1.27 4.71
CA TYR A 90 -15.01 2.22 5.15
C TYR A 90 -14.10 1.64 6.23
N LEU A 91 -14.69 1.01 7.25
CA LEU A 91 -13.93 0.38 8.32
C LEU A 91 -13.10 -0.80 7.81
N ASP A 92 -13.69 -1.64 6.95
CA ASP A 92 -13.01 -2.78 6.35
C ASP A 92 -11.81 -2.33 5.49
N ALA A 93 -12.01 -1.33 4.62
CA ALA A 93 -10.92 -0.80 3.79
C ALA A 93 -9.77 -0.23 4.63
N ARG A 94 -10.09 0.46 5.74
CA ARG A 94 -9.08 0.98 6.67
C ARG A 94 -8.38 -0.13 7.44
N ALA A 95 -9.10 -1.16 7.87
CA ALA A 95 -8.54 -2.34 8.54
C ALA A 95 -7.59 -3.11 7.62
N GLU A 96 -7.94 -3.26 6.34
CA GLU A 96 -7.09 -3.89 5.32
C GLU A 96 -5.73 -3.19 5.20
N LEU A 97 -5.69 -1.85 5.23
CA LEU A 97 -4.42 -1.11 5.21
C LEU A 97 -3.58 -1.32 6.47
N SER A 98 -4.21 -1.40 7.64
CA SER A 98 -3.52 -1.71 8.89
C SER A 98 -2.91 -3.11 8.81
N PHE A 99 -3.68 -4.09 8.35
CA PHE A 99 -3.22 -5.46 8.18
C PHE A 99 -2.09 -5.57 7.14
N ALA A 100 -2.22 -4.87 6.01
CA ALA A 100 -1.17 -4.80 5.00
C ALA A 100 0.13 -4.23 5.54
N SER A 101 0.07 -3.20 6.39
CA SER A 101 1.26 -2.63 7.03
C SER A 101 1.99 -3.65 7.91
N TRP A 102 1.24 -4.45 8.67
CA TRP A 102 1.80 -5.54 9.47
C TRP A 102 2.39 -6.65 8.60
N MET A 103 1.69 -7.07 7.55
CA MET A 103 2.20 -8.09 6.62
C MET A 103 3.52 -7.68 5.94
N MET A 104 3.74 -6.40 5.65
CA MET A 104 5.01 -5.95 5.08
C MET A 104 6.19 -6.28 6.01
N ILE A 105 5.98 -6.16 7.33
CA ILE A 105 6.98 -6.51 8.35
C ILE A 105 7.18 -8.02 8.36
N GLU A 106 6.10 -8.80 8.46
CA GLU A 106 6.19 -10.28 8.49
C GLU A 106 6.89 -10.87 7.26
N ILE A 107 6.56 -10.36 6.06
CA ILE A 107 7.22 -10.78 4.82
C ILE A 107 8.70 -10.42 4.87
N SER A 108 9.03 -9.20 5.27
CA SER A 108 10.43 -8.75 5.38
C SER A 108 11.21 -9.62 6.34
N ASP A 109 10.72 -9.84 7.54
CA ASP A 109 11.41 -10.60 8.58
C ASP A 109 11.65 -12.04 8.15
N LYS A 110 10.64 -12.70 7.54
CA LYS A 110 10.80 -14.05 6.96
C LYS A 110 11.92 -14.11 5.92
N TYR A 111 12.00 -13.15 5.02
CA TYR A 111 13.03 -13.15 3.97
C TYR A 111 14.40 -12.69 4.48
N LEU A 112 14.46 -11.81 5.48
CA LEU A 112 15.71 -11.41 6.13
C LEU A 112 16.31 -12.58 6.91
N ASP A 113 15.49 -13.38 7.59
CA ASP A 113 15.94 -14.61 8.23
C ASP A 113 16.52 -15.61 7.21
N LEU A 114 15.87 -15.77 6.05
CA LEU A 114 16.38 -16.62 4.96
C LEU A 114 17.68 -16.09 4.34
N LEU A 115 17.88 -14.77 4.31
CA LEU A 115 19.09 -14.13 3.81
C LEU A 115 20.26 -14.22 4.81
N CYS A 116 19.96 -14.19 6.11
CA CYS A 116 20.93 -14.32 7.20
C CYS A 116 21.23 -15.79 7.56
N ALA A 117 20.44 -16.74 7.06
CA ALA A 117 20.67 -18.17 7.28
C ALA A 117 21.97 -18.64 6.60
N ASP A 118 22.63 -19.61 7.24
CA ASP A 118 23.92 -20.17 6.79
C ASP A 118 23.87 -20.83 5.39
N ASP A 119 22.66 -21.07 4.85
CA ASP A 119 22.43 -21.68 3.52
C ASP A 119 22.47 -20.65 2.36
N CYS A 120 22.67 -19.36 2.63
CA CYS A 120 22.78 -18.32 1.59
C CYS A 120 24.22 -18.13 1.12
N ASP A 121 24.77 -19.16 0.47
CA ASP A 121 26.21 -19.25 0.15
C ASP A 121 26.62 -18.49 -1.12
N SER A 122 25.65 -17.96 -1.89
CA SER A 122 25.90 -17.38 -3.22
C SER A 122 25.08 -16.13 -3.51
N LEU A 123 25.68 -15.21 -4.26
CA LEU A 123 25.04 -13.98 -4.71
C LEU A 123 23.75 -14.25 -5.51
N GLY A 124 23.75 -15.25 -6.40
CA GLY A 124 22.58 -15.60 -7.20
C GLY A 124 21.36 -16.02 -6.37
N LYS A 125 21.59 -16.77 -5.28
CA LYS A 125 20.53 -17.17 -4.34
C LYS A 125 20.01 -15.95 -3.56
N CYS A 126 20.92 -15.10 -3.11
CA CYS A 126 20.61 -13.85 -2.41
C CYS A 126 19.74 -12.92 -3.26
N GLU A 127 20.10 -12.72 -4.54
CA GLU A 127 19.31 -11.92 -5.47
C GLU A 127 17.94 -12.53 -5.77
N SER A 128 17.87 -13.86 -5.87
CA SER A 128 16.60 -14.57 -6.04
C SER A 128 15.67 -14.38 -4.84
N LEU A 129 16.20 -14.51 -3.63
CA LEU A 129 15.43 -14.29 -2.40
C LEU A 129 14.96 -12.84 -2.29
N LYS A 130 15.82 -11.86 -2.60
CA LYS A 130 15.47 -10.44 -2.70
C LYS A 130 14.33 -10.23 -3.70
N ARG A 131 14.41 -10.81 -4.91
CA ARG A 131 13.36 -10.69 -5.93
C ARG A 131 12.04 -11.29 -5.46
N SER A 132 12.07 -12.49 -4.86
CA SER A 132 10.87 -13.11 -4.29
C SER A 132 10.25 -12.27 -3.18
N ALA A 133 11.06 -11.70 -2.28
CA ALA A 133 10.58 -10.81 -1.22
C ALA A 133 9.85 -9.58 -1.77
N LEU A 134 10.45 -8.90 -2.74
CA LEU A 134 9.85 -7.73 -3.40
C LEU A 134 8.57 -8.09 -4.15
N ALA A 135 8.53 -9.27 -4.78
CA ALA A 135 7.35 -9.75 -5.48
C ALA A 135 6.18 -10.01 -4.51
N CYS A 136 6.45 -10.68 -3.38
CA CYS A 136 5.46 -10.91 -2.31
C CYS A 136 4.92 -9.59 -1.75
N MET A 137 5.80 -8.62 -1.48
CA MET A 137 5.37 -7.28 -1.03
C MET A 137 4.49 -6.58 -2.08
N LEU A 138 4.81 -6.69 -3.37
CA LEU A 138 4.02 -6.07 -4.42
C LEU A 138 2.64 -6.74 -4.60
N VAL A 139 2.52 -8.04 -4.36
CA VAL A 139 1.21 -8.73 -4.34
C VAL A 139 0.31 -8.11 -3.26
N VAL A 140 0.85 -7.88 -2.06
CA VAL A 140 0.11 -7.18 -0.99
C VAL A 140 -0.31 -5.79 -1.43
N VAL A 141 0.60 -5.01 -2.05
CA VAL A 141 0.26 -3.68 -2.59
C VAL A 141 -0.92 -3.75 -3.54
N ARG A 142 -0.87 -4.64 -4.55
CA ARG A 142 -1.92 -4.77 -5.56
C ARG A 142 -3.28 -5.15 -4.97
N ARG A 143 -3.29 -5.96 -3.92
CA ARG A 143 -4.52 -6.28 -3.18
C ARG A 143 -5.11 -5.07 -2.48
N CYS A 144 -4.28 -4.16 -1.99
CA CYS A 144 -4.71 -2.95 -1.28
C CYS A 144 -5.01 -1.74 -2.19
N VAL A 145 -4.56 -1.73 -3.45
CA VAL A 145 -4.89 -0.69 -4.45
C VAL A 145 -6.40 -0.37 -4.52
N PRO A 146 -7.31 -1.35 -4.64
CA PRO A 146 -8.75 -1.06 -4.65
C PRO A 146 -9.24 -0.37 -3.36
N CYS A 147 -8.73 -0.78 -2.18
CA CYS A 147 -9.08 -0.17 -0.89
C CYS A 147 -8.61 1.29 -0.82
N MET A 148 -7.38 1.56 -1.26
CA MET A 148 -6.81 2.91 -1.34
C MET A 148 -7.61 3.81 -2.30
N ALA A 149 -7.99 3.30 -3.47
CA ALA A 149 -8.81 4.03 -4.43
C ALA A 149 -10.22 4.34 -3.88
N PHE A 150 -10.79 3.42 -3.11
CA PHE A 150 -12.07 3.65 -2.42
C PHE A 150 -11.95 4.74 -1.35
N LEU A 151 -10.92 4.69 -0.51
CA LEU A 151 -10.68 5.70 0.53
C LEU A 151 -10.43 7.09 -0.07
N ASP A 152 -9.74 7.19 -1.21
CA ASP A 152 -9.57 8.48 -1.91
C ASP A 152 -10.89 9.06 -2.43
N LYS A 153 -11.80 8.21 -2.93
CA LYS A 153 -13.17 8.63 -3.31
C LYS A 153 -13.96 9.14 -2.11
N VAL A 154 -13.86 8.46 -0.97
CA VAL A 154 -14.51 8.89 0.28
C VAL A 154 -13.94 10.24 0.73
N ARG A 155 -12.61 10.39 0.72
CA ARG A 155 -11.93 11.65 1.06
C ARG A 155 -12.39 12.80 0.16
N GLU A 156 -12.40 12.62 -1.15
CA GLU A 156 -12.83 13.64 -2.10
C GLU A 156 -14.29 14.06 -1.88
N TYR A 157 -15.19 13.09 -1.69
CA TYR A 157 -16.59 13.40 -1.43
C TYR A 157 -16.78 14.16 -0.12
N MET A 158 -16.18 13.68 0.97
CA MET A 158 -16.35 14.28 2.30
C MET A 158 -15.69 15.65 2.43
N ALA A 159 -14.54 15.86 1.78
CA ALA A 159 -13.86 17.15 1.78
C ALA A 159 -14.65 18.24 1.03
N ASN A 160 -15.41 17.85 0.00
CA ASN A 160 -16.24 18.75 -0.80
C ASN A 160 -17.64 19.00 -0.21
N LEU A 161 -17.97 18.45 0.97
CA LEU A 161 -19.20 18.81 1.66
C LEU A 161 -19.10 20.26 2.16
N ASP A 162 -19.99 21.10 1.65
CA ASP A 162 -20.15 22.49 2.12
C ASP A 162 -20.59 22.49 3.59
N ASP A 163 -19.92 23.29 4.42
CA ASP A 163 -20.23 23.39 5.85
C ASP A 163 -21.66 23.94 6.11
N CYS A 164 -22.30 24.53 5.11
CA CYS A 164 -23.68 25.04 5.17
C CYS A 164 -24.75 23.96 4.91
N VAL A 165 -24.45 22.87 4.19
CA VAL A 165 -25.39 21.76 3.91
C VAL A 165 -25.70 20.96 5.19
N VAL A 166 -24.76 21.01 6.15
CA VAL A 166 -24.86 20.42 7.49
C VAL A 166 -25.93 21.10 8.36
N GLY A 167 -26.38 22.32 8.01
CA GLY A 167 -27.40 23.05 8.76
C GLY A 167 -28.86 22.71 8.43
N GLU A 168 -29.15 22.20 7.22
CA GLU A 168 -30.54 22.11 6.72
C GLU A 168 -30.97 20.72 6.23
N HIS A 169 -30.12 19.69 6.31
CA HIS A 169 -30.44 18.36 5.78
C HIS A 169 -30.26 17.19 6.75
N ALA A 170 -31.10 17.17 7.78
CA ALA A 170 -32.00 16.02 7.96
C ALA A 170 -33.20 16.16 6.99
N SER A 171 -33.01 16.08 5.66
CA SER A 171 -34.10 15.87 4.69
C SER A 171 -33.58 15.78 3.24
N ALA A 172 -33.57 14.57 2.67
CA ALA A 172 -33.92 14.18 1.29
C ALA A 172 -33.46 14.96 0.03
N ALA A 173 -32.80 16.12 0.07
CA ALA A 173 -32.58 16.95 -1.12
C ALA A 173 -31.15 16.89 -1.72
N ALA A 174 -30.16 16.41 -0.97
CA ALA A 174 -28.77 16.33 -1.47
C ALA A 174 -28.54 15.18 -2.46
N THR A 175 -29.42 14.17 -2.48
CA THR A 175 -29.40 13.03 -3.42
C THR A 175 -29.73 13.43 -4.86
N ALA A 176 -30.22 14.66 -5.12
CA ALA A 176 -30.66 15.09 -6.45
C ALA A 176 -29.57 15.74 -7.32
N LYS A 177 -28.40 16.09 -6.75
CA LYS A 177 -27.28 16.67 -7.53
C LYS A 177 -26.11 15.72 -7.79
N TYR A 178 -26.02 14.62 -7.04
CA TYR A 178 -25.02 13.58 -7.24
C TYR A 178 -25.72 12.33 -7.75
N ASN A 179 -26.04 12.35 -9.05
CA ASN A 179 -26.61 11.22 -9.78
C ASN A 179 -25.93 9.90 -9.34
N LEU A 180 -26.77 8.93 -9.01
CA LEU A 180 -26.41 7.53 -8.81
C LEU A 180 -25.95 6.97 -10.15
N ASP A 181 -24.66 7.09 -10.45
CA ASP A 181 -24.03 6.25 -11.47
C ASP A 181 -23.65 4.93 -10.80
N GLU A 182 -24.59 4.00 -10.83
CA GLU A 182 -24.35 2.57 -10.60
C GLU A 182 -23.38 2.07 -11.69
N GLY A 183 -22.07 2.22 -11.50
CA GLY A 183 -21.13 2.07 -12.62
C GLY A 183 -19.74 1.53 -12.31
N SER A 184 -19.46 1.08 -11.09
CA SER A 184 -18.30 0.21 -10.84
C SER A 184 -18.61 -0.65 -9.63
N PRO A 185 -18.44 -1.98 -9.70
CA PRO A 185 -18.44 -2.80 -8.50
C PRO A 185 -17.42 -2.19 -7.55
N VAL A 186 -17.88 -1.68 -6.40
CA VAL A 186 -16.96 -1.41 -5.29
C VAL A 186 -16.27 -2.75 -5.05
N PRO A 187 -14.93 -2.84 -5.16
CA PRO A 187 -14.22 -4.07 -4.89
C PRO A 187 -14.64 -4.52 -3.50
N GLN A 188 -15.38 -5.62 -3.41
CA GLN A 188 -15.72 -6.18 -2.12
C GLN A 188 -14.38 -6.55 -1.47
N PRO A 189 -14.07 -6.04 -0.27
CA PRO A 189 -12.94 -6.54 0.50
C PRO A 189 -13.13 -8.06 0.58
N GLY A 190 -12.27 -8.80 -0.12
CA GLY A 190 -12.40 -10.24 -0.21
C GLY A 190 -12.34 -10.82 1.20
N GLU A 191 -13.27 -11.73 1.50
CA GLU A 191 -13.27 -12.49 2.76
C GLU A 191 -11.83 -12.91 3.10
N HIS A 192 -11.39 -12.59 4.32
CA HIS A 192 -10.02 -12.73 4.79
C HIS A 192 -9.58 -14.21 4.78
N GLU A 193 -9.13 -14.69 3.63
CA GLU A 193 -8.25 -15.86 3.51
C GLU A 193 -6.87 -15.35 3.11
N PHE A 194 -6.21 -14.69 4.06
CA PHE A 194 -4.91 -14.03 3.87
C PHE A 194 -3.72 -14.96 4.11
N ALA A 195 -3.93 -16.10 4.78
CA ALA A 195 -2.86 -16.87 5.39
C ALA A 195 -2.35 -18.04 4.54
N GLU A 196 -3.04 -18.45 3.48
CA GLU A 196 -2.58 -19.55 2.63
C GLU A 196 -1.63 -19.04 1.53
N THR A 197 -0.40 -18.78 1.98
CA THR A 197 0.85 -18.68 1.22
C THR A 197 0.86 -17.64 0.09
N ILE A 198 1.12 -16.38 0.45
CA ILE A 198 1.35 -15.24 -0.47
C ILE A 198 2.34 -15.58 -1.59
N GLU A 199 3.30 -16.48 -1.37
CA GLU A 199 4.25 -16.92 -2.39
C GLU A 199 3.57 -17.54 -3.63
N HIS A 200 2.44 -18.22 -3.48
CA HIS A 200 1.68 -18.80 -4.60
C HIS A 200 0.89 -17.77 -5.39
N LEU A 201 0.71 -16.57 -4.84
CA LEU A 201 0.02 -15.45 -5.49
C LEU A 201 0.98 -14.54 -6.27
N VAL A 202 2.28 -14.83 -6.22
CA VAL A 202 3.29 -14.10 -7.00
C VAL A 202 3.15 -14.46 -8.49
N ASP A 203 2.65 -13.50 -9.26
CA ASP A 203 2.52 -13.64 -10.70
C ASP A 203 3.89 -13.74 -11.41
N PRO A 204 4.07 -14.67 -12.38
CA PRO A 204 5.33 -14.82 -13.11
C PRO A 204 5.80 -13.56 -13.84
N GLN A 205 4.90 -12.70 -14.34
CA GLN A 205 5.30 -11.46 -15.02
C GLN A 205 5.92 -10.47 -14.04
N THR A 206 5.50 -10.50 -12.76
CA THR A 206 6.13 -9.69 -11.72
C THR A 206 7.58 -10.11 -11.48
N LEU A 207 7.86 -11.41 -11.47
CA LEU A 207 9.21 -11.94 -11.33
C LEU A 207 10.08 -11.60 -12.54
N VAL A 208 9.53 -11.72 -13.75
CA VAL A 208 10.22 -11.34 -14.99
C VAL A 208 10.53 -9.84 -14.99
N TRP A 209 9.57 -8.99 -14.60
CA TRP A 209 9.79 -7.55 -14.50
C TRP A 209 10.88 -7.20 -13.49
N LEU A 210 10.91 -7.87 -12.33
CA LEU A 210 11.98 -7.69 -11.34
C LEU A 210 13.34 -8.19 -11.84
N GLU A 211 13.36 -9.27 -12.63
CA GLU A 211 14.58 -9.79 -13.24
C GLU A 211 15.11 -8.83 -14.31
N GLU A 212 14.25 -8.33 -15.20
CA GLU A 212 14.58 -7.28 -16.17
C GLU A 212 15.08 -6.02 -15.47
N LEU A 213 14.39 -5.62 -14.39
CA LEU A 213 14.80 -4.50 -13.55
C LEU A 213 16.21 -4.72 -13.04
N ASP A 214 16.56 -5.89 -12.51
CA ASP A 214 17.90 -6.20 -12.02
C ASP A 214 18.96 -6.22 -13.15
N ARG A 215 18.61 -6.71 -14.35
CA ARG A 215 19.52 -6.78 -15.51
C ARG A 215 19.91 -5.43 -16.10
N VAL A 216 19.09 -4.38 -15.97
CA VAL A 216 19.44 -3.05 -16.47
C VAL A 216 20.65 -2.54 -15.69
N PRO A 217 21.85 -2.38 -16.30
CA PRO A 217 22.97 -1.79 -15.60
C PRO A 217 22.59 -0.38 -15.18
N SER A 218 22.88 -0.01 -13.94
CA SER A 218 22.71 1.36 -13.43
C SER A 218 23.48 2.29 -14.36
N ALA A 219 22.78 2.87 -15.35
CA ALA A 219 23.41 3.70 -16.35
C ALA A 219 24.10 4.85 -15.63
N VAL A 220 25.42 4.92 -15.81
CA VAL A 220 26.28 6.00 -15.39
C VAL A 220 25.67 7.32 -15.85
N SER A 221 25.33 8.20 -14.90
CA SER A 221 25.28 9.67 -15.04
C SER A 221 25.15 10.30 -13.66
#